data_AF-A0A497KME9-F1
#
_entry.id   AF-A0A497KME9-F1
#
_cell.length_a   1.000
_cell.length_b   1.000
_cell.length_c   1.000
_cell.angle_alpha   90.00
_cell.angle_beta   90.00
_cell.angle_gamma   90.00
#
_symmetry.space_group_name_H-M   'P 1'
#
loop_
_entity.id
_entity.type
_entity.pdbx_description
1 polymer ?
#
loop_
_entity_poly.entity_id
_entity_poly.type
_entity_poly.pdbx_seq_one_letter_code
_entity_poly.pdbx_strand_id
1 'polypeptide(L)'
;MYYEKALKICGLKLTYKAKLFSLEKLLVNEPSTIRDKCKVCRNYGNNYACPPLAPTTTFLRNKFRKILVYILHAEDGNLDDWDTLAKIIHYYGLRVEKKLDGLCLIAGECKICEKCAAESFKPCIYPEKKRYSITGIGLDVEKTVLALNHKLSWKKGELAAIGGCLTNKDTVNHDDLVNFLSKKLTNFH
;
A
#
# COMPACT_ATOMS: atom_id res chain seq x y z
N MET A 1 0.22 17.70 -8.88
CA MET A 1 1.58 18.00 -8.41
C MET A 1 2.15 16.76 -7.72
N TYR A 2 3.45 16.49 -7.85
CA TYR A 2 4.10 15.44 -7.06
C TYR A 2 4.49 16.05 -5.71
N TYR A 3 4.27 15.32 -4.61
CA TYR A 3 4.75 15.71 -3.29
C TYR A 3 5.93 14.84 -2.90
N GLU A 4 6.98 15.45 -2.37
CA GLU A 4 8.18 14.77 -1.90
C GLU A 4 8.69 15.45 -0.64
N LYS A 5 9.09 14.65 0.35
CA LYS A 5 9.63 15.16 1.62
C LYS A 5 10.57 14.15 2.27
N ALA A 6 11.73 14.62 2.71
CA ALA A 6 12.60 13.88 3.60
C ALA A 6 12.01 13.87 5.02
N LEU A 7 11.96 12.70 5.65
CA LEU A 7 11.37 12.44 6.94
C LEU A 7 12.37 11.73 7.85
N LYS A 8 12.21 11.95 9.16
CA LYS A 8 12.86 11.14 10.20
C LYS A 8 11.78 10.46 11.03
N ILE A 9 11.67 9.14 10.94
CA ILE A 9 10.65 8.34 11.64
C ILE A 9 11.37 7.27 12.46
N CYS A 10 11.20 7.28 13.79
CA CYS A 10 11.84 6.30 14.69
C CYS A 10 13.36 6.17 14.48
N GLY A 11 14.05 7.28 14.18
CA GLY A 11 15.49 7.29 13.88
C GLY A 11 15.85 7.01 12.42
N LEU A 12 14.94 6.43 11.63
CA LEU A 12 15.13 6.14 10.20
C LEU A 12 15.02 7.41 9.38
N LYS A 13 15.96 7.60 8.45
CA LYS A 13 15.88 8.62 7.40
C LYS A 13 15.14 8.04 6.21
N LEU A 14 13.99 8.64 5.87
CA LEU A 14 13.10 8.14 4.83
C LEU A 14 12.74 9.26 3.86
N THR A 15 12.64 8.92 2.58
CA THR A 15 12.04 9.81 1.57
C THR A 15 10.60 9.38 1.35
N TYR A 16 9.67 10.31 1.58
CA TYR A 16 8.25 10.12 1.29
C TYR A 16 7.92 10.78 -0.05
N LYS A 17 7.28 10.03 -0.95
CA LYS A 17 6.68 10.61 -2.17
C LYS A 17 5.22 10.24 -2.27
N ALA A 18 4.39 11.14 -2.77
CA ALA A 18 2.97 10.86 -2.99
C ALA A 18 2.36 11.69 -4.12
N LYS A 19 1.31 11.13 -4.73
CA LYS A 19 0.49 11.82 -5.72
C LYS A 19 -0.89 11.19 -5.85
N LEU A 20 -1.88 12.06 -6.02
CA LEU A 20 -3.24 11.65 -6.37
C LEU A 20 -3.34 11.43 -7.88
N PHE A 21 -3.85 10.27 -8.28
CA PHE A 21 -4.07 9.88 -9.66
C PHE A 21 -5.55 9.59 -9.91
N SER A 22 -5.98 9.72 -11.17
CA SER A 22 -7.14 8.93 -11.65
C SER A 22 -6.76 7.46 -11.55
N LEU A 23 -7.68 6.63 -11.05
CA LEU A 23 -7.46 5.19 -10.94
C LEU A 23 -7.20 4.56 -12.31
N GLU A 24 -7.94 4.99 -13.34
CA GLU A 24 -7.82 4.48 -14.70
C GLU A 24 -6.40 4.64 -15.27
N LYS A 25 -5.71 5.73 -14.91
CA LYS A 25 -4.34 5.97 -15.34
C LYS A 25 -3.36 4.88 -14.87
N LEU A 26 -3.66 4.19 -13.77
CA LEU A 26 -2.81 3.14 -13.22
C LEU A 26 -3.23 1.73 -13.65
N LEU A 27 -4.35 1.58 -14.37
CA LEU A 27 -4.81 0.31 -14.95
C LEU A 27 -4.12 0.07 -16.29
N VAL A 28 -2.78 0.03 -16.27
CA VAL A 28 -1.96 -0.15 -17.48
C VAL A 28 -2.00 -1.59 -17.99
N ASN A 29 -2.10 -2.55 -17.07
CA ASN A 29 -2.15 -3.98 -17.34
C ASN A 29 -3.50 -4.55 -16.90
N GLU A 30 -3.93 -5.63 -17.55
CA GLU A 30 -5.11 -6.36 -17.12
C GLU A 30 -4.94 -6.85 -15.68
N PRO A 31 -5.93 -6.63 -14.78
CA PRO A 31 -5.80 -6.97 -13.37
C PRO A 31 -5.53 -8.46 -13.14
N SER A 32 -6.06 -9.34 -14.00
CA SER A 32 -5.81 -10.78 -13.98
C SER A 32 -4.34 -11.10 -14.18
N THR A 33 -3.67 -10.48 -15.15
CA THR A 33 -2.25 -10.69 -15.44
C THR A 33 -1.37 -10.35 -14.23
N ILE A 34 -1.71 -9.30 -13.48
CA ILE A 34 -0.98 -8.95 -12.27
C ILE A 34 -1.26 -9.95 -11.14
N ARG A 35 -2.53 -10.32 -10.95
CA ARG A 35 -2.93 -11.28 -9.89
C ARG A 35 -2.39 -12.70 -10.16
N ASP A 36 -2.19 -13.07 -11.42
CA ASP A 36 -1.60 -14.36 -11.80
C ASP A 36 -0.14 -14.48 -11.35
N LYS A 37 0.62 -13.39 -11.36
CA LYS A 37 1.99 -13.37 -10.80
C LYS A 37 2.01 -13.70 -9.31
N CYS A 38 0.90 -13.50 -8.59
CA CYS A 38 0.81 -13.85 -7.17
C CYS A 38 0.66 -15.37 -6.93
N LYS A 39 0.35 -16.19 -7.94
CA LYS A 39 0.13 -17.65 -7.77
C LYS A 39 1.34 -18.40 -7.20
N VAL A 40 2.55 -17.87 -7.38
CA VAL A 40 3.78 -18.45 -6.81
C VAL A 40 3.98 -18.12 -5.33
N CYS A 41 3.19 -17.21 -4.76
CA CYS A 41 3.27 -16.81 -3.37
C CYS A 41 2.41 -17.72 -2.48
N ARG A 42 2.94 -18.15 -1.34
CA ARG A 42 2.21 -18.96 -0.33
C ARG A 42 0.89 -18.33 0.17
N ASN A 43 0.76 -17.01 0.07
CA ASN A 43 -0.43 -16.28 0.50
C ASN A 43 -1.58 -16.31 -0.52
N TYR A 44 -1.32 -16.74 -1.76
CA TYR A 44 -2.36 -16.88 -2.78
C TYR A 44 -3.38 -17.94 -2.35
N GLY A 45 -4.67 -17.59 -2.33
CA GLY A 45 -5.74 -18.46 -1.80
C GLY A 45 -5.80 -18.55 -0.28
N ASN A 46 -4.73 -18.18 0.43
CA ASN A 46 -4.59 -18.38 1.86
C ASN A 46 -4.71 -17.08 2.68
N ASN A 47 -4.76 -15.91 2.03
CA ASN A 47 -4.91 -14.61 2.70
C ASN A 47 -6.03 -13.77 2.07
N TYR A 48 -6.94 -13.23 2.88
CA TYR A 48 -8.06 -12.42 2.39
C TYR A 48 -7.66 -11.06 1.77
N ALA A 49 -6.43 -10.62 1.97
CA ALA A 49 -5.86 -9.44 1.31
C ALA A 49 -5.24 -9.73 -0.07
N CYS A 50 -5.12 -11.01 -0.42
CA CYS A 50 -4.46 -11.51 -1.62
C CYS A 50 -5.47 -12.14 -2.59
N PRO A 51 -5.09 -12.33 -3.87
CA PRO A 51 -5.92 -13.05 -4.82
C PRO A 51 -6.07 -14.54 -4.42
N PRO A 52 -7.15 -15.22 -4.84
CA PRO A 52 -8.30 -14.66 -5.57
C PRO A 52 -9.32 -13.96 -4.64
N LEU A 53 -9.10 -13.96 -3.32
CA LEU A 53 -10.05 -13.53 -2.30
C LEU A 53 -10.22 -12.01 -2.18
N ALA A 54 -9.19 -11.24 -2.53
CA ALA A 54 -9.26 -9.79 -2.65
C ALA A 54 -10.09 -9.38 -3.89
N PRO A 55 -10.89 -8.30 -3.81
CA PRO A 55 -11.61 -7.77 -4.96
C PRO A 55 -10.64 -7.24 -6.02
N THR A 56 -11.06 -7.23 -7.28
CA THR A 56 -10.27 -6.68 -8.38
C THR A 56 -10.47 -5.17 -8.51
N THR A 57 -9.53 -4.49 -9.15
CA THR A 57 -9.70 -3.12 -9.64
C THR A 57 -10.91 -2.97 -10.56
N THR A 58 -11.28 -4.00 -11.33
CA THR A 58 -12.52 -4.02 -12.14
C THR A 58 -13.78 -3.83 -11.28
N PHE A 59 -13.82 -4.41 -10.09
CA PHE A 59 -14.91 -4.18 -9.14
C PHE A 59 -14.76 -2.82 -8.42
N LEU A 60 -13.55 -2.49 -7.98
CA LEU A 60 -13.30 -1.29 -7.17
C LEU A 60 -13.46 0.02 -7.95
N ARG A 61 -13.21 0.02 -9.26
CA ARG A 61 -13.40 1.21 -10.11
C ARG A 61 -14.85 1.70 -10.16
N ASN A 62 -15.81 0.84 -9.85
CA ASN A 62 -17.23 1.22 -9.75
C ASN A 62 -17.53 2.04 -8.49
N LYS A 63 -16.65 1.99 -7.48
CA LYS A 63 -16.78 2.69 -6.20
C LYS A 63 -15.83 3.88 -6.05
N PHE A 64 -14.65 3.78 -6.67
CA PHE A 64 -13.59 4.78 -6.54
C PHE A 64 -13.05 5.19 -7.90
N ARG A 65 -12.92 6.50 -8.13
CA ARG A 65 -12.36 7.06 -9.36
C ARG A 65 -10.91 7.50 -9.23
N LYS A 66 -10.43 7.74 -8.01
CA LYS A 66 -9.08 8.24 -7.73
C LYS A 66 -8.33 7.32 -6.77
N ILE A 67 -7.01 7.46 -6.79
CA ILE A 67 -6.11 6.78 -5.87
C ILE A 67 -4.99 7.71 -5.47
N LEU A 68 -4.81 7.92 -4.18
CA LEU A 68 -3.58 8.48 -3.65
C LEU A 68 -2.56 7.35 -3.57
N VAL A 69 -1.48 7.45 -4.33
CA VAL A 69 -0.33 6.54 -4.22
C VAL A 69 0.74 7.22 -3.40
N TYR A 70 1.39 6.47 -2.52
CA TYR A 70 2.50 6.96 -1.73
C TYR A 70 3.55 5.88 -1.50
N ILE A 71 4.81 6.31 -1.36
CA ILE A 71 5.95 5.42 -1.14
C ILE A 71 6.82 5.98 -0.01
N LEU A 72 7.39 5.08 0.79
CA LEU A 72 8.49 5.36 1.69
C LEU A 72 9.73 4.63 1.16
N HIS A 73 10.81 5.38 0.97
CA HIS A 73 12.10 4.88 0.53
C HIS A 73 13.13 5.11 1.64
N ALA A 74 13.82 4.04 2.05
CA ALA A 74 14.99 4.08 2.91
C ALA A 74 16.25 3.90 2.06
N GLU A 75 17.22 4.80 2.24
CA GLU A 75 18.50 4.79 1.55
C GLU A 75 19.65 4.48 2.53
N ASP A 76 20.83 4.19 1.99
CA ASP A 76 22.11 4.06 2.72
C ASP A 76 22.16 3.00 3.83
N GLY A 77 21.44 1.87 3.69
CA GLY A 77 21.51 0.78 4.67
C GLY A 77 20.96 1.15 6.05
N ASN A 78 20.16 2.22 6.13
CA ASN A 78 19.53 2.64 7.38
C ASN A 78 18.45 1.65 7.87
N LEU A 79 18.10 0.65 7.05
CA LEU A 79 17.12 -0.37 7.38
C LEU A 79 17.43 -1.67 6.63
N ASP A 80 17.45 -2.78 7.36
CA ASP A 80 17.68 -4.12 6.80
C ASP A 80 16.39 -4.95 6.65
N ASP A 81 15.30 -4.49 7.28
CA ASP A 81 14.02 -5.19 7.31
C ASP A 81 12.92 -4.42 6.58
N TRP A 82 12.45 -4.98 5.46
CA TRP A 82 11.34 -4.43 4.68
C TRP A 82 10.00 -4.44 5.44
N ASP A 83 9.79 -5.38 6.37
CA ASP A 83 8.55 -5.48 7.14
C ASP A 83 8.31 -4.25 7.99
N THR A 84 9.37 -3.61 8.47
CA THR A 84 9.28 -2.34 9.20
C THR A 84 8.67 -1.23 8.32
N LEU A 85 9.10 -1.09 7.06
CA LEU A 85 8.49 -0.13 6.13
C LEU A 85 7.05 -0.50 5.78
N ALA A 86 6.77 -1.78 5.55
CA ALA A 86 5.42 -2.25 5.27
C ALA A 86 4.45 -1.95 6.42
N LYS A 87 4.89 -2.14 7.67
CA LYS A 87 4.13 -1.77 8.88
C LYS A 87 3.87 -0.27 8.95
N ILE A 88 4.90 0.57 8.72
CA ILE A 88 4.72 2.04 8.69
C ILE A 88 3.67 2.43 7.64
N ILE A 89 3.79 1.91 6.40
CA ILE A 89 2.86 2.15 5.30
C ILE A 89 1.43 1.75 5.66
N HIS A 90 1.24 0.61 6.32
CA HIS A 90 -0.07 0.15 6.76
C HIS A 90 -0.68 1.12 7.78
N TYR A 91 0.00 1.41 8.89
CA TYR A 91 -0.53 2.29 9.93
C TYR A 91 -0.77 3.73 9.45
N TYR A 92 0.10 4.21 8.56
CA TYR A 92 -0.09 5.47 7.87
C TYR A 92 -1.36 5.42 7.00
N GLY A 93 -1.50 4.38 6.18
CA GLY A 93 -2.64 4.18 5.30
C GLY A 93 -3.99 4.16 6.00
N LEU A 94 -4.09 3.59 7.21
CA LEU A 94 -5.33 3.64 8.02
C LEU A 94 -5.73 5.06 8.43
N ARG A 95 -4.76 5.96 8.64
CA ARG A 95 -5.03 7.38 8.94
C ARG A 95 -5.45 8.14 7.68
N VAL A 96 -4.76 7.86 6.56
CA VAL A 96 -5.09 8.41 5.24
C VAL A 96 -6.51 8.02 4.84
N GLU A 97 -6.89 6.76 5.05
CA GLU A 97 -8.21 6.26 4.72
C GLU A 97 -9.32 7.07 5.37
N LYS A 98 -9.22 7.34 6.67
CA LYS A 98 -10.18 8.17 7.40
C LYS A 98 -10.23 9.60 6.86
N LYS A 99 -9.07 10.19 6.55
CA LYS A 99 -8.98 11.56 6.02
C LYS A 99 -9.56 11.67 4.60
N LEU A 100 -9.43 10.63 3.79
CA LEU A 100 -9.84 10.61 2.39
C LEU A 100 -11.19 9.95 2.15
N ASP A 101 -11.85 9.44 3.20
CA ASP A 101 -13.09 8.66 3.08
C ASP A 101 -12.94 7.55 2.02
N GLY A 102 -11.90 6.75 2.19
CA GLY A 102 -11.35 5.90 1.16
C GLY A 102 -11.21 4.43 1.55
N LEU A 103 -10.43 3.70 0.75
CA LEU A 103 -10.00 2.33 1.05
C LEU A 103 -8.47 2.23 0.92
N CYS A 104 -7.80 1.99 2.04
CA CYS A 104 -6.36 1.79 2.10
C CYS A 104 -5.94 0.47 1.42
N LEU A 105 -4.82 0.54 0.72
CA LEU A 105 -4.08 -0.57 0.13
C LEU A 105 -2.70 -0.65 0.79
N ILE A 106 -2.27 -1.87 1.08
CA ILE A 106 -1.05 -2.15 1.84
C ILE A 106 0.05 -2.76 0.96
N ALA A 107 1.28 -2.65 1.46
CA ALA A 107 2.43 -3.35 0.92
C ALA A 107 2.39 -4.82 1.38
N GLY A 108 2.42 -5.76 0.45
CA GLY A 108 2.40 -7.19 0.78
C GLY A 108 1.01 -7.66 1.24
N GLU A 109 0.98 -8.55 2.23
CA GLU A 109 -0.21 -9.22 2.75
C GLU A 109 -0.76 -8.60 4.05
N CYS A 110 -2.00 -8.95 4.39
CA CYS A 110 -2.55 -8.62 5.70
C CYS A 110 -1.89 -9.50 6.77
N LYS A 111 -1.32 -8.86 7.80
CA LYS A 111 -0.65 -9.49 8.95
C LYS A 111 -1.38 -9.26 10.28
N ILE A 112 -2.69 -8.98 10.25
CA ILE A 112 -3.48 -8.67 11.46
C ILE A 112 -3.58 -9.89 12.40
N CYS A 113 -3.68 -11.08 11.82
CA CYS A 113 -3.76 -12.36 12.54
C CYS A 113 -2.49 -13.17 12.30
N GLU A 114 -2.12 -14.01 13.27
CA GLU A 114 -1.00 -14.95 13.14
C GLU A 114 -1.26 -15.98 12.03
N LYS A 115 -2.49 -16.54 11.98
CA LYS A 115 -2.95 -17.44 10.92
C LYS A 115 -4.23 -16.90 10.30
N CYS A 116 -4.29 -16.86 8.98
CA CYS A 116 -5.44 -16.31 8.29
C CYS A 116 -6.57 -17.36 8.23
N ALA A 117 -7.80 -16.94 8.56
CA ALA A 117 -8.98 -17.82 8.52
C ALA A 117 -9.24 -18.42 7.12
N ALA A 118 -8.73 -17.78 6.05
CA ALA A 118 -8.79 -18.30 4.69
C ALA A 118 -8.06 -19.65 4.53
N GLU A 119 -6.98 -19.90 5.28
CA GLU A 119 -6.27 -21.20 5.27
C GLU A 119 -7.18 -22.36 5.70
N SER A 120 -8.24 -22.07 6.45
CA SER A 120 -9.24 -23.05 6.89
C SER A 120 -10.62 -22.79 6.29
N PHE A 121 -10.70 -22.02 5.19
CA PHE A 121 -11.95 -21.68 4.51
C PHE A 121 -13.02 -21.01 5.41
N LYS A 122 -12.58 -20.33 6.47
CA LYS A 122 -13.45 -19.64 7.42
C LYS A 122 -13.47 -18.13 7.16
N PRO A 123 -14.60 -17.43 7.39
CA PRO A 123 -14.69 -15.99 7.22
C PRO A 123 -13.60 -15.22 7.98
N CYS A 124 -13.18 -14.08 7.42
CA CYS A 124 -12.25 -13.19 8.11
C CYS A 124 -12.86 -12.72 9.44
N ILE A 125 -12.13 -12.88 10.54
CA ILE A 125 -12.54 -12.42 11.88
C ILE A 125 -12.36 -10.90 12.08
N TYR A 126 -11.68 -10.22 11.14
CA TYR A 126 -11.45 -8.76 11.15
C TYR A 126 -11.76 -8.11 9.80
N PRO A 127 -12.97 -8.27 9.25
CA PRO A 127 -13.30 -7.84 7.89
C PRO A 127 -13.11 -6.32 7.70
N GLU A 128 -13.50 -5.52 8.71
CA GLU A 128 -13.41 -4.06 8.69
C GLU A 128 -11.99 -3.52 8.87
N LYS A 129 -11.06 -4.32 9.41
CA LYS A 129 -9.66 -3.91 9.61
C LYS A 129 -8.74 -4.38 8.48
N LYS A 130 -9.11 -5.48 7.80
CA LYS A 130 -8.35 -6.03 6.68
C LYS A 130 -8.19 -4.99 5.57
N ARG A 131 -6.97 -4.83 5.05
CA ARG A 131 -6.69 -4.04 3.86
C ARG A 131 -6.06 -4.91 2.77
N TYR A 132 -6.35 -4.55 1.52
CA TYR A 132 -5.96 -5.35 0.37
C TYR A 132 -4.55 -4.99 -0.10
N SER A 133 -3.85 -5.99 -0.61
CA SER A 133 -2.57 -5.76 -1.29
C SER A 133 -2.78 -4.97 -2.59
N ILE A 134 -1.81 -4.13 -2.96
CA ILE A 134 -1.83 -3.42 -4.26
C ILE A 134 -1.88 -4.43 -5.42
N THR A 135 -1.01 -5.43 -5.42
CA THR A 135 -1.03 -6.51 -6.43
C THR A 135 -2.25 -7.42 -6.24
N GLY A 136 -2.76 -7.53 -5.00
CA GLY A 136 -3.95 -8.31 -4.69
C GLY A 136 -5.21 -7.83 -5.40
N ILE A 137 -5.36 -6.52 -5.55
CA ILE A 137 -6.43 -5.93 -6.35
C ILE A 137 -6.12 -5.89 -7.85
N GLY A 138 -4.89 -6.20 -8.25
CA GLY A 138 -4.44 -6.24 -9.64
C GLY A 138 -3.82 -4.93 -10.15
N LEU A 139 -3.28 -4.09 -9.26
CA LEU A 139 -2.43 -2.96 -9.67
C LEU A 139 -0.99 -3.41 -9.81
N ASP A 140 -0.36 -3.02 -10.93
CA ASP A 140 1.04 -3.27 -11.19
C ASP A 140 1.91 -2.33 -10.34
N VAL A 141 2.67 -2.89 -9.40
CA VAL A 141 3.52 -2.11 -8.49
C VAL A 141 4.61 -1.35 -9.25
N GLU A 142 5.27 -1.97 -10.22
CA GLU A 142 6.35 -1.32 -10.96
C GLU A 142 5.82 -0.13 -11.77
N LYS A 143 4.72 -0.32 -12.50
CA LYS A 143 4.09 0.77 -13.26
C LYS A 143 3.55 1.87 -12.34
N THR A 144 3.00 1.49 -11.19
CA THR A 144 2.50 2.45 -10.20
C THR A 144 3.62 3.30 -9.61
N VAL A 145 4.76 2.68 -9.25
CA VAL A 145 5.94 3.38 -8.73
C VAL A 145 6.54 4.29 -9.80
N LEU A 146 6.65 3.81 -11.04
CA LEU A 146 7.10 4.62 -12.17
C LEU A 146 6.20 5.85 -12.41
N ALA A 147 4.88 5.69 -12.30
CA ALA A 147 3.93 6.81 -12.41
C ALA A 147 4.13 7.86 -11.30
N LEU A 148 4.68 7.45 -10.14
CA LEU A 148 5.09 8.32 -9.04
C LEU A 148 6.43 9.04 -9.29
N ASN A 149 7.04 8.88 -10.48
CA ASN A 149 8.37 9.37 -10.80
C ASN A 149 9.44 8.82 -9.84
N HIS A 150 9.30 7.54 -9.50
CA HIS A 150 10.27 6.81 -8.69
C HIS A 150 10.63 5.51 -9.40
N LYS A 151 11.81 4.96 -9.09
CA LYS A 151 12.28 3.67 -9.59
C LYS A 151 12.63 2.81 -8.40
N LEU A 152 12.07 1.60 -8.35
CA LEU A 152 12.48 0.63 -7.34
C LEU A 152 13.96 0.29 -7.55
N SER A 153 14.71 0.35 -6.46
CA SER A 153 16.09 -0.11 -6.42
C SER A 153 16.16 -1.54 -5.90
N TRP A 154 17.10 -2.30 -6.43
CA TRP A 154 17.42 -3.65 -5.98
C TRP A 154 18.82 -3.71 -5.38
N LYS A 155 19.41 -2.55 -5.07
CA LYS A 155 20.69 -2.46 -4.39
C LYS A 155 20.53 -2.85 -2.93
N LYS A 156 21.54 -3.54 -2.39
CA LYS A 156 21.58 -3.90 -0.97
C LYS A 156 21.56 -2.61 -0.12
N GLY A 157 20.66 -2.54 0.85
CA GLY A 157 20.50 -1.38 1.74
C GLY A 157 19.56 -0.28 1.22
N GLU A 158 18.96 -0.44 0.04
CA GLU A 158 17.88 0.43 -0.45
C GLU A 158 16.56 -0.35 -0.39
N LEU A 159 15.61 0.14 0.42
CA LEU A 159 14.32 -0.52 0.64
C LEU A 159 13.18 0.46 0.39
N ALA A 160 12.15 0.01 -0.34
CA ALA A 160 10.96 0.82 -0.59
C ALA A 160 9.67 0.04 -0.29
N ALA A 161 8.72 0.69 0.38
CA ALA A 161 7.37 0.17 0.54
C ALA A 161 6.35 1.16 -0.03
N ILE A 162 5.44 0.62 -0.85
CA ILE A 162 4.38 1.37 -1.52
C ILE A 162 3.04 1.06 -0.87
N GLY A 163 2.23 2.10 -0.67
CA GLY A 163 0.84 2.00 -0.28
C GLY A 163 -0.05 2.80 -1.22
N GLY A 164 -1.36 2.67 -1.01
CA GLY A 164 -2.34 3.47 -1.74
C GLY A 164 -3.61 3.69 -0.93
N CYS A 165 -4.40 4.68 -1.33
CA CYS A 165 -5.74 4.88 -0.80
C CYS A 165 -6.68 5.22 -1.96
N LEU A 166 -7.60 4.31 -2.27
CA LEU A 166 -8.68 4.56 -3.21
C LEU A 166 -9.64 5.59 -2.61
N THR A 167 -10.09 6.56 -3.39
CA THR A 167 -10.93 7.66 -2.91
C THR A 167 -11.71 8.29 -4.06
N ASN A 168 -12.70 9.13 -3.72
CA ASN A 168 -13.38 10.02 -4.65
C ASN A 168 -13.07 11.51 -4.37
N LYS A 169 -12.14 11.83 -3.45
CA LYS A 169 -11.70 13.20 -3.23
C LYS A 169 -10.96 13.73 -4.45
N ASP A 170 -11.26 14.97 -4.84
CA ASP A 170 -10.67 15.55 -6.04
C ASP A 170 -9.25 16.07 -5.86
N THR A 171 -8.95 16.51 -4.63
CA THR A 171 -7.67 17.06 -4.20
C THR A 171 -7.27 16.44 -2.87
N VAL A 172 -5.98 16.55 -2.54
CA VAL A 172 -5.43 16.15 -1.24
C VAL A 172 -4.52 17.26 -0.72
N ASN A 173 -4.53 17.48 0.58
CA ASN A 173 -3.53 18.31 1.25
C ASN A 173 -2.38 17.39 1.69
N HIS A 174 -1.26 17.43 0.99
CA HIS A 174 -0.14 16.54 1.28
C HIS A 174 0.55 16.84 2.62
N ASP A 175 0.55 18.09 3.08
CA ASP A 175 1.13 18.44 4.37
C ASP A 175 0.31 17.87 5.53
N ASP A 176 -1.02 17.91 5.44
CA ASP A 176 -1.91 17.22 6.38
C ASP A 176 -1.60 15.73 6.45
N LEU A 177 -1.42 15.09 5.28
CA LEU A 177 -1.18 13.67 5.19
C LEU A 177 0.20 13.30 5.76
N VAL A 178 1.26 14.00 5.36
CA VAL A 178 2.61 13.71 5.87
C VAL A 178 2.70 13.90 7.38
N ASN A 179 1.86 14.77 7.97
CA ASN A 179 1.80 14.96 9.41
C ASN A 179 1.35 13.69 10.17
N PHE A 180 0.66 12.76 9.51
CA PHE A 180 0.33 11.46 10.12
C PHE A 180 1.55 10.57 10.32
N LEU A 181 2.62 10.77 9.55
CA LEU A 181 3.89 10.06 9.70
C LEU A 181 4.76 10.68 10.81
N SER A 182 4.70 12.01 10.99
CA SER A 182 5.52 12.72 11.97
C SER A 182 4.93 12.72 13.38
N LYS A 183 3.59 12.71 13.54
CA LYS A 183 2.97 13.04 14.83
C LYS A 183 2.73 11.90 15.81
N LYS A 184 2.84 10.61 15.48
CA LYS A 184 2.59 9.47 16.42
C LYS A 184 2.68 8.11 15.72
N LEU A 185 3.89 7.61 15.51
CA LEU A 185 4.14 6.18 15.28
C LEU A 185 4.92 5.58 16.47
N THR A 186 4.66 6.05 17.69
CA THR A 186 5.35 5.61 18.91
C THR A 186 4.79 4.33 19.53
N ASN A 187 3.69 3.78 19.01
CA ASN A 187 3.03 2.60 19.58
C ASN A 187 3.03 1.44 18.56
N PHE A 188 4.21 0.92 18.24
CA PHE A 188 4.36 -0.35 17.49
C PHE A 188 4.37 -1.56 18.44
N HIS A 189 3.52 -1.55 19.46
CA HIS A 189 3.32 -2.68 20.38
C HIS A 189 2.04 -3.42 20.00
#